data_AF-A0A9E1XS96-F1
#
_entry.id   AF-A0A9E1XS96-F1
#
_cell.length_a   1.000
_cell.length_b   1.000
_cell.length_c   1.000
_cell.angle_alpha   90.00
_cell.angle_beta   90.00
_cell.angle_gamma   90.00
#
_symmetry.space_group_name_H-M   'P 1'
#
loop_
_entity.id
_entity.type
_entity.pdbx_description
1 polymer ?
#
loop_
_entity_poly.entity_id
_entity_poly.type
_entity_poly.pdbx_seq_one_letter_code
_entity_poly.pdbx_strand_id
1 'polypeptide(L)'
;MDAMLQTIEISGASGDSTVTVGGTVPMVADLVPKGARVFCVTDENVARLHGAALPLWPQLLIGQGEKSKTVETVLELFRPLLAQEADRGIFLVGV
;
A
#
# COMPACT_ATOMS: atom_id res chain seq x y z
N MET A 1 -15.98 -19.55 2.93
CA MET A 1 -16.79 -18.70 3.82
C MET A 1 -16.77 -17.33 3.18
N ASP A 2 -17.87 -16.88 2.58
CA ASP A 2 -17.93 -15.54 1.97
C ASP A 2 -17.78 -14.53 3.10
N ALA A 3 -16.60 -13.94 3.21
CA ALA A 3 -16.37 -12.85 4.14
C ALA A 3 -17.14 -11.64 3.60
N MET A 4 -18.27 -11.33 4.23
CA MET A 4 -19.07 -10.16 3.88
C MET A 4 -18.20 -8.90 4.01
N LEU A 5 -18.06 -8.15 2.93
CA LEU A 5 -17.38 -6.86 2.96
C LEU A 5 -18.26 -5.86 3.71
N GLN A 6 -17.68 -5.19 4.69
CA GLN A 6 -18.30 -4.07 5.38
C GLN A 6 -17.50 -2.82 5.07
N THR A 7 -18.22 -1.74 4.77
CA THR A 7 -17.62 -0.45 4.42
C THR A 7 -18.06 0.59 5.43
N ILE A 8 -17.10 1.35 5.95
CA ILE A 8 -17.31 2.46 6.88
C ILE A 8 -16.73 3.72 6.23
N GLU A 9 -17.55 4.75 6.07
CA GLU A 9 -17.09 6.06 5.60
C GLU A 9 -16.66 6.92 6.79
N ILE A 10 -15.53 7.59 6.65
CA ILE A 10 -14.91 8.47 7.65
C ILE A 10 -14.65 9.83 6.99
N SER A 11 -15.31 10.87 7.49
CA SER A 11 -15.00 12.25 7.08
C SER A 11 -13.95 12.85 8.01
N GLY A 12 -12.76 13.10 7.48
CA GLY A 12 -11.65 13.75 8.18
C GLY A 12 -11.46 15.21 7.75
N ALA A 13 -10.59 15.93 8.47
CA ALA A 13 -10.29 17.33 8.16
C ALA A 13 -9.64 17.56 6.78
N SER A 14 -8.92 16.54 6.27
CA SER A 14 -8.23 16.57 4.98
C SER A 14 -9.01 15.92 3.83
N GLY A 15 -10.20 15.39 4.09
CA GLY A 15 -11.02 14.69 3.11
C GLY A 15 -11.71 13.44 3.67
N ASP A 16 -12.53 12.83 2.83
CA ASP A 16 -13.22 11.58 3.16
C ASP A 16 -12.31 10.38 2.94
N SER A 17 -12.55 9.31 3.68
CA SER A 17 -11.81 8.06 3.62
C SER A 17 -12.73 6.89 3.90
N THR A 18 -12.40 5.74 3.33
CA THR A 18 -13.22 4.54 3.42
C THR A 18 -12.43 3.42 4.09
N VAL A 19 -13.03 2.76 5.08
CA VAL A 19 -12.48 1.56 5.71
C VAL A 19 -13.29 0.36 5.26
N THR A 20 -12.65 -0.56 4.56
CA THR A 20 -13.25 -1.83 4.13
C THR A 20 -12.73 -2.96 5.02
N VAL A 21 -13.65 -3.71 5.64
CA VAL A 21 -13.34 -4.84 6.53
C VAL A 21 -13.90 -6.13 5.93
N GLY A 22 -13.10 -7.20 5.97
CA GLY A 22 -13.40 -8.49 5.34
C GLY A 22 -12.66 -8.67 4.01
N GLY A 23 -12.99 -9.73 3.27
CA GLY A 23 -12.39 -10.03 1.98
C GLY A 23 -11.03 -10.76 2.02
N THR A 24 -10.26 -10.63 0.95
CA THR A 24 -8.96 -11.27 0.74
C THR A 24 -7.94 -10.26 0.26
N VAL A 25 -6.64 -10.51 0.49
CA VAL A 25 -5.55 -9.61 0.09
C VAL A 25 -5.59 -9.20 -1.39
N PRO A 26 -5.85 -10.09 -2.37
CA PRO A 26 -5.91 -9.70 -3.78
C PRO A 26 -6.96 -8.62 -4.10
N MET A 27 -8.02 -8.51 -3.30
CA MET A 27 -9.11 -7.54 -3.52
C MET A 27 -8.67 -6.09 -3.31
N VAL A 28 -7.49 -5.85 -2.71
CA VAL A 28 -6.91 -4.50 -2.63
C VAL A 28 -6.73 -3.85 -4.01
N ALA A 29 -6.57 -4.66 -5.07
CA ALA A 29 -6.49 -4.16 -6.45
C ALA A 29 -7.78 -3.48 -6.93
N ASP A 30 -8.94 -3.85 -6.37
CA ASP A 30 -10.23 -3.25 -6.72
C ASP A 30 -10.54 -1.99 -5.90
N LEU A 31 -9.78 -1.74 -4.82
CA LEU A 31 -9.95 -0.60 -3.92
C LEU A 31 -9.08 0.61 -4.28
N VAL A 32 -8.03 0.41 -5.09
CA VAL A 32 -7.18 1.51 -5.57
C VAL A 32 -7.87 2.29 -6.71
N PRO A 33 -7.51 3.57 -6.93
CA PRO A 33 -8.06 4.34 -8.04
C PRO A 33 -7.80 3.66 -9.39
N LYS A 34 -8.85 3.51 -10.21
CA LYS A 34 -8.76 2.84 -11.51
C LYS A 34 -7.75 3.56 -12.42
N GLY A 35 -6.84 2.78 -13.00
CA GLY A 35 -5.81 3.29 -13.91
C GLY A 35 -4.63 3.98 -13.22
N ALA A 36 -4.60 4.06 -11.89
CA ALA A 36 -3.46 4.59 -11.17
C ALA A 36 -2.24 3.69 -11.33
N ARG A 37 -1.06 4.31 -11.39
CA ARG A 37 0.21 3.59 -11.30
C ARG A 37 0.51 3.33 -9.82
N VAL A 38 0.43 2.07 -9.42
CA VAL A 38 0.50 1.67 -8.01
C VAL A 38 1.91 1.19 -7.64
N PHE A 39 2.38 1.58 -6.46
CA PHE A 39 3.57 1.03 -5.81
C PHE A 39 3.18 0.48 -4.44
N CYS A 40 3.65 -0.73 -4.12
CA CYS A 40 3.39 -1.37 -2.84
C CYS A 40 4.57 -1.12 -1.90
N VAL A 41 4.34 -0.43 -0.78
CA VAL A 41 5.31 -0.25 0.30
C VAL A 41 5.04 -1.30 1.35
N THR A 42 6.02 -2.12 1.68
CA THR A 42 5.86 -3.19 2.68
C THR A 42 7.20 -3.56 3.30
N ASP A 43 7.19 -4.28 4.42
CA ASP A 43 8.41 -4.82 5.01
C ASP A 43 8.74 -6.23 4.48
N GLU A 44 9.97 -6.68 4.70
CA GLU A 44 10.45 -7.98 4.23
C GLU A 44 9.64 -9.17 4.78
N ASN A 45 9.10 -9.05 6.00
CA ASN A 45 8.37 -10.13 6.63
C ASN A 45 6.97 -10.28 6.02
N VAL A 46 6.28 -9.16 5.77
CA VAL A 46 4.99 -9.14 5.07
C VAL A 46 5.17 -9.60 3.62
N ALA A 47 6.19 -9.10 2.92
CA ALA A 47 6.50 -9.56 1.56
C ALA A 47 6.76 -11.08 1.50
N ARG A 48 7.53 -11.62 2.46
CA ARG A 48 7.83 -13.06 2.54
C ARG A 48 6.58 -13.91 2.80
N LEU A 49 5.67 -13.44 3.67
CA LEU A 49 4.50 -14.21 4.11
C LEU A 49 3.28 -14.04 3.19
N HIS A 50 3.10 -12.85 2.62
CA HIS A 50 1.90 -12.44 1.91
C HIS A 50 2.16 -11.91 0.50
N GLY A 51 3.42 -11.73 0.09
CA GLY A 51 3.77 -11.15 -1.21
C GLY A 51 3.18 -11.90 -2.41
N ALA A 52 2.99 -13.21 -2.29
CA ALA A 52 2.34 -14.01 -3.35
C ALA A 52 0.83 -13.73 -3.50
N ALA A 53 0.18 -13.19 -2.47
CA ALA A 53 -1.24 -12.81 -2.50
C ALA A 53 -1.44 -11.33 -2.87
N LEU A 54 -0.37 -10.52 -2.85
CA LEU A 54 -0.43 -9.14 -3.26
C LEU A 54 -0.57 -9.04 -4.79
N PRO A 55 -1.28 -8.03 -5.30
CA PRO A 55 -1.27 -7.74 -6.73
C PRO A 55 0.16 -7.52 -7.24
N LEU A 56 0.39 -7.77 -8.53
CA LEU A 56 1.69 -7.66 -9.20
C LEU A 56 2.13 -6.20 -9.40
N TRP A 57 2.27 -5.46 -8.30
CA TRP A 57 2.79 -4.11 -8.26
C TRP A 57 4.29 -4.10 -7.92
N PRO A 58 5.06 -3.10 -8.38
CA PRO A 58 6.41 -2.88 -7.89
C PRO A 58 6.42 -2.77 -6.35
N GLN A 59 7.23 -3.61 -5.70
CA GLN A 59 7.38 -3.61 -4.24
C GLN A 59 8.56 -2.72 -3.84
N LEU A 60 8.31 -1.84 -2.87
CA LEU A 60 9.27 -0.97 -2.21
C LEU A 60 9.45 -1.50 -0.79
N LEU A 61 10.53 -2.26 -0.58
CA LEU A 61 10.81 -2.88 0.70
C LEU A 61 11.42 -1.86 1.67
N ILE A 62 10.88 -1.83 2.89
CA ILE A 62 11.43 -1.06 4.01
C ILE A 62 11.91 -2.01 5.12
N GLY A 63 12.75 -1.48 6.01
CA GLY A 63 13.17 -2.21 7.20
C GLY A 63 12.00 -2.53 8.15
N GLN A 64 12.18 -3.54 9.00
CA GLN A 64 11.15 -4.01 9.92
C GLN A 64 11.07 -3.16 11.21
N GLY A 65 9.85 -2.97 11.72
CA GLY A 65 9.59 -2.47 13.07
C GLY A 65 9.87 -0.98 13.28
N GLU A 66 9.71 -0.52 14.52
CA GLU A 66 9.77 0.91 14.87
C GLU A 66 11.15 1.54 14.59
N LYS A 67 12.21 0.75 14.68
CA LYS A 67 13.58 1.20 14.39
C LYS A 67 13.76 1.69 12.94
N SER A 68 12.88 1.25 12.05
CA SER A 68 12.87 1.63 10.63
C SER A 68 11.90 2.78 10.34
N LYS A 69 11.19 3.33 11.35
CA LYS A 69 10.34 4.51 11.17
C LYS A 69 11.16 5.79 11.29
N THR A 70 12.08 5.96 10.36
CA THR A 70 13.02 7.08 10.34
C THR A 70 12.92 7.87 9.04
N VAL A 71 13.40 9.11 9.06
CA VAL A 71 13.47 9.95 7.85
C VAL A 71 14.39 9.31 6.81
N GLU A 72 15.44 8.64 7.25
CA GLU A 72 16.35 7.89 6.38
C GLU A 72 15.62 6.81 5.61
N THR A 73 14.72 6.06 6.25
CA THR A 73 13.90 5.04 5.57
C THR A 73 12.97 5.65 4.53
N VAL A 74 12.40 6.83 4.83
CA VAL A 74 11.61 7.58 3.85
C VAL A 74 12.47 7.98 2.65
N LEU A 75 13.68 8.50 2.87
CA LEU A 75 14.61 8.86 1.80
C LEU A 75 15.00 7.65 0.94
N GLU A 76 15.22 6.49 1.55
CA GLU A 76 15.49 5.24 0.84
C GLU A 76 14.32 4.81 -0.05
N LEU A 77 13.08 4.97 0.44
CA LEU A 77 11.86 4.70 -0.32
C LEU A 77 11.64 5.67 -1.49
N PHE A 78 12.05 6.94 -1.36
CA PHE A 78 11.96 7.92 -2.45
C PHE A 78 12.88 7.61 -3.64
N ARG A 79 14.04 6.98 -3.41
CA ARG A 79 15.01 6.67 -4.48
C ARG A 79 14.42 5.82 -5.62
N PRO A 80 13.80 4.65 -5.37
CA PRO A 80 13.20 3.84 -6.43
C PRO A 80 11.99 4.52 -7.07
N LEU A 81 11.23 5.33 -6.32
CA LEU A 81 10.13 6.12 -6.89
C LEU A 81 10.65 7.12 -7.94
N LEU A 82 11.71 7.87 -7.60
CA LEU A 82 12.35 8.81 -8.51
C LEU A 82 12.98 8.11 -9.72
N ALA A 83 13.67 6.98 -9.50
CA ALA A 83 14.26 6.19 -10.58
C ALA A 83 13.20 5.64 -11.55
N GLN A 84 11.97 5.48 -11.08
CA GLN A 84 10.83 5.05 -11.88
C GLN A 84 10.00 6.22 -12.41
N GLU A 85 10.45 7.47 -12.29
CA GLU A 85 9.73 8.66 -12.76
C GLU A 85 8.31 8.77 -12.17
N ALA A 86 8.18 8.42 -10.90
CA ALA A 86 6.92 8.57 -10.17
C ALA A 86 6.52 10.06 -10.10
N ASP A 87 5.27 10.37 -10.46
CA ASP A 87 4.70 11.71 -10.44
C ASP A 87 3.56 11.82 -9.39
N ARG A 88 2.78 12.90 -9.44
CA ARG A 88 1.67 13.14 -8.49
C ARG A 88 0.44 12.25 -8.73
N GLY A 89 0.40 11.50 -9.83
CA GLY A 89 -0.68 10.58 -10.19
C GLY A 89 -0.45 9.15 -9.73
N ILE A 90 0.69 8.83 -9.10
CA ILE A 90 0.92 7.51 -8.51
C ILE A 90 0.02 7.29 -7.30
N PHE A 91 -0.16 6.02 -6.94
CA PHE A 91 -0.82 5.63 -5.70
C PHE A 91 0.11 4.70 -4.89
N LEU A 92 0.30 5.01 -3.61
CA LEU A 92 1.08 4.18 -2.70
C LEU A 92 0.13 3.30 -1.88
N VAL A 93 0.37 1.99 -1.87
CA VAL A 93 -0.33 1.04 -1.01
C VAL A 93 0.64 0.59 0.08
N GLY A 94 0.32 0.87 1.35
CA GLY A 94 1.05 0.33 2.49
C GLY A 94 0.46 -1.01 2.92
N VAL A 95 1.31 -2.03 3.07
CA VAL A 95 0.93 -3.38 3.53
C VAL A 95 1.79 -3.80 4.71
#